data_AF-A0A377KA10-F1
#
_entry.id   AF-A0A377KA10-F1
#
_cell.length_a   1.000
_cell.length_b   1.000
_cell.length_c   1.000
_cell.angle_alpha   90.00
_cell.angle_beta   90.00
_cell.angle_gamma   90.00
#
_symmetry.space_group_name_H-M   'P 1'
#
loop_
_entity.id
_entity.type
_entity.pdbx_description
1 polymer ?
#
loop_
_entity_poly.entity_id
_entity_poly.type
_entity_poly.pdbx_seq_one_letter_code
_entity_poly.pdbx_strand_id
1 'polypeptide(L)'
;MFVLLAVRRNADTVIDSWSGMVFLKFNGAKFSATDYPALAKVFPSLVLPEARGDFIRIWDDGRGADSGRALLSWQAATSLSQFGGNYPEGSGHAIADYDGISAHQPGFSRFQYTSNSVGDGVNFIAVRPRNIAFNFLVRAK
;
A
#
# COMPACT_ATOMS: atom_id res chain seq x y z
N MET A 1 15.01 14.91 3.52
CA MET A 1 15.68 13.65 3.16
C MET A 1 14.95 12.55 3.91
N PHE A 2 14.06 11.83 3.24
CA PHE A 2 13.52 10.57 3.75
C PHE A 2 14.60 9.51 3.55
N VAL A 3 15.07 8.89 4.64
CA VAL A 3 16.03 7.79 4.53
C VAL A 3 15.27 6.50 4.72
N LEU A 4 14.91 5.84 3.61
CA LEU A 4 14.52 4.43 3.66
C LEU A 4 15.81 3.62 3.74
N LEU A 5 16.23 3.32 4.97
CA LEU A 5 17.51 2.64 5.21
C LEU A 5 17.29 1.16 5.46
N ALA A 6 17.65 0.33 4.48
CA ALA A 6 17.77 -1.11 4.68
C ALA A 6 19.15 -1.45 5.26
N VAL A 7 19.30 -1.37 6.59
CA VAL A 7 20.52 -1.81 7.28
C VAL A 7 20.30 -3.15 7.94
N ARG A 8 21.28 -4.06 7.82
CA ARG A 8 21.34 -5.31 8.61
C ARG A 8 21.78 -5.09 10.08
N ARG A 9 22.09 -3.86 10.49
CA ARG A 9 22.66 -3.43 11.79
C ARG A 9 22.08 -2.08 12.25
N ASN A 10 22.54 -1.54 13.38
CA ASN A 10 22.16 -0.21 13.86
C ASN A 10 22.56 0.87 12.83
N ALA A 11 21.61 1.73 12.50
CA ALA A 11 21.73 2.74 11.45
C ALA A 11 22.77 3.83 11.74
N ASP A 12 23.07 4.06 13.02
CA ASP A 12 24.09 4.99 13.53
C ASP A 12 25.53 4.59 13.17
N THR A 13 25.78 3.33 12.80
CA THR A 13 27.11 2.82 12.43
C THR A 13 27.37 2.71 10.93
N VAL A 14 26.38 3.06 10.11
CA VAL A 14 26.44 2.82 8.65
C VAL A 14 27.18 3.92 7.91
N ILE A 15 27.00 5.15 8.37
CA ILE A 15 27.62 6.34 7.81
C ILE A 15 28.21 7.10 8.99
N ASP A 16 29.48 7.49 8.90
CA ASP A 16 30.18 8.14 10.02
C ASP A 16 29.46 9.42 10.48
N SER A 17 28.86 10.16 9.54
CA SER A 17 28.07 11.36 9.84
C SER A 17 26.76 11.08 10.58
N TRP A 18 26.35 9.82 10.72
CA TRP A 18 25.19 9.38 11.48
C TRP A 18 25.57 8.80 12.84
N SER A 19 26.87 8.77 13.19
CA SER A 19 27.32 8.29 14.48
C SER A 19 26.65 9.07 15.62
N GLY A 20 26.08 8.33 16.57
CA GLY A 20 25.33 8.88 17.70
C GLY A 20 23.92 9.38 17.37
N MET A 21 23.45 9.27 16.11
CA MET A 21 22.06 9.59 15.78
C MET A 21 21.10 8.48 16.20
N VAL A 22 19.91 8.86 16.65
CA VAL A 22 18.84 7.91 17.03
C VAL A 22 17.85 7.75 15.90
N PHE A 23 17.55 6.50 15.54
CA PHE A 23 16.59 6.15 14.50
C PHE A 23 15.42 5.36 15.11
N LEU A 24 14.20 5.89 14.95
CA LEU A 24 12.98 5.22 15.38
C LEU A 24 12.31 4.52 14.20
N LYS A 25 11.64 3.39 14.46
CA LYS A 25 10.98 2.57 13.44
C LYS A 25 9.48 2.84 13.43
N PHE A 26 8.85 2.72 12.28
CA PHE A 26 7.39 2.66 12.14
C PHE A 26 6.86 1.29 12.58
N ASN A 27 6.94 1.03 13.89
CA ASN A 27 6.60 -0.25 14.52
C ASN A 27 5.72 -0.06 15.77
N GLY A 28 4.91 0.99 15.81
CA GLY A 28 4.10 1.32 16.99
C GLY A 28 4.92 1.87 18.17
N ALA A 29 6.19 2.25 17.96
CA ALA A 29 7.05 2.74 19.03
C ALA A 29 6.49 4.02 19.65
N LYS A 30 6.47 4.05 20.99
CA LYS A 30 6.21 5.25 21.79
C LYS A 30 7.48 6.08 21.89
N PHE A 31 7.34 7.40 21.98
CA PHE A 31 8.45 8.31 22.20
C PHE A 31 8.06 9.46 23.15
N SER A 32 9.05 10.19 23.64
CA SER A 32 8.86 11.33 24.55
C SER A 32 8.81 12.65 23.78
N ALA A 33 7.85 13.52 24.11
CA ALA A 33 7.81 14.88 23.56
C ALA A 33 8.98 15.75 24.05
N THR A 34 9.54 15.44 25.22
CA THR A 34 10.70 16.13 25.78
C THR A 34 11.96 15.81 24.98
N ASP A 35 12.15 14.53 24.64
CA ASP A 35 13.33 14.07 23.91
C ASP A 35 13.22 14.36 22.41
N TYR A 36 12.00 14.32 21.84
CA TYR A 36 11.74 14.49 20.41
C TYR A 36 10.65 15.54 20.13
N PRO A 37 10.85 16.82 20.49
CA PRO A 37 9.82 17.86 20.38
C PRO A 37 9.40 18.15 18.93
N ALA A 38 10.31 18.00 17.96
CA ALA A 38 9.97 18.14 16.54
C ALA A 38 9.11 16.97 16.04
N LEU A 39 9.39 15.74 16.49
CA LEU A 39 8.61 14.56 16.12
C LEU A 39 7.20 14.62 16.73
N ALA A 40 7.07 15.15 17.96
CA ALA A 40 5.79 15.36 18.61
C ALA A 40 4.87 16.32 17.84
N LYS A 41 5.41 17.27 17.07
CA LYS A 41 4.61 18.12 16.18
C LYS A 41 4.04 17.37 14.99
N VAL A 42 4.75 16.34 14.50
CA VAL A 42 4.34 15.51 13.36
C VAL A 42 3.41 14.39 13.80
N PHE A 43 3.68 13.77 14.95
CA PHE A 43 2.89 12.70 15.55
C PHE A 43 2.47 13.09 16.99
N PRO A 44 1.39 13.88 17.16
CA PRO A 44 0.97 14.38 18.47
C PRO A 44 0.55 13.28 19.46
N SER A 45 0.21 12.09 18.97
CA SER A 45 -0.10 10.92 19.80
C SER A 45 1.12 10.37 20.55
N LEU A 46 2.33 10.84 20.22
CA LEU A 46 3.60 10.34 20.76
C LEU A 46 3.86 8.86 20.43
N VAL A 47 3.22 8.37 19.37
CA VAL A 47 3.34 7.00 18.84
C VAL A 47 3.58 7.06 17.35
N LEU A 48 4.60 6.35 16.88
CA LEU A 48 4.81 6.15 15.44
C LEU A 48 3.81 5.13 14.89
N PRO A 49 3.29 5.32 13.66
CA PRO A 49 2.43 4.32 13.02
C PRO A 49 3.07 2.94 12.99
N GLU A 50 2.25 1.90 13.15
CA GLU A 50 2.65 0.52 12.86
C GLU A 50 2.53 0.29 11.36
N ALA A 51 3.66 0.13 10.67
CA ALA A 51 3.69 -0.06 9.22
C ALA A 51 4.52 -1.30 8.82
N ARG A 52 4.90 -2.17 9.77
CA ARG A 52 5.69 -3.36 9.44
C ARG A 52 4.90 -4.30 8.55
N GLY A 53 5.45 -4.59 7.38
CA GLY A 53 4.85 -5.45 6.37
C GLY A 53 3.83 -4.77 5.47
N ASP A 54 3.57 -3.47 5.64
CA ASP A 54 2.74 -2.69 4.72
C ASP A 54 3.58 -2.08 3.62
N PHE A 55 3.01 -1.99 2.42
CA PHE A 55 3.63 -1.26 1.32
C PHE A 55 3.43 0.25 1.51
N ILE A 56 4.44 1.03 1.12
CA ILE A 56 4.32 2.48 1.06
C ILE A 56 3.61 2.84 -0.24
N ARG A 57 2.46 3.50 -0.14
CA ARG A 57 1.80 4.16 -1.27
C ARG A 57 1.99 5.66 -1.13
N ILE A 58 2.43 6.31 -2.19
CA ILE A 58 2.55 7.77 -2.19
C ILE A 58 1.15 8.37 -2.15
N TRP A 59 0.94 9.35 -1.27
CA TRP A 59 -0.32 10.03 -1.12
C TRP A 59 -0.72 10.75 -2.42
N ASP A 60 -1.99 10.61 -2.80
CA ASP A 60 -2.50 11.09 -4.08
C ASP A 60 -2.54 12.61 -4.19
N ASP A 61 -2.74 13.31 -3.07
CA ASP A 61 -2.76 14.78 -2.97
C ASP A 61 -3.55 15.48 -4.09
N GLY A 62 -4.69 14.89 -4.48
CA GLY A 62 -5.60 15.46 -5.48
C GLY A 62 -5.28 15.13 -6.94
N ARG A 63 -4.32 14.25 -7.24
CA ARG A 63 -4.06 13.78 -8.62
C ARG A 63 -5.21 12.94 -9.18
N GLY A 64 -5.97 12.24 -8.32
CA GLY A 64 -7.16 11.47 -8.68
C GLY A 64 -6.96 9.96 -8.82
N ALA A 65 -5.77 9.43 -8.54
CA ALA A 65 -5.46 8.00 -8.65
C ALA A 65 -5.75 7.20 -7.35
N ASP A 66 -5.80 7.87 -6.20
CA ASP A 66 -6.27 7.31 -4.91
C ASP A 66 -7.10 8.37 -4.17
N SER A 67 -8.15 8.84 -4.84
CA SER A 67 -9.02 9.94 -4.39
C SER A 67 -9.61 9.71 -3.01
N GLY A 68 -9.55 10.73 -2.16
CA GLY A 68 -10.14 10.70 -0.81
C GLY A 68 -9.33 9.92 0.23
N ARG A 69 -8.17 9.34 -0.13
CA ARG A 69 -7.26 8.70 0.84
C ARG A 69 -6.68 9.74 1.80
N ALA A 70 -6.73 9.47 3.10
CA ALA A 70 -6.07 10.29 4.11
C ALA A 70 -4.60 9.90 4.29
N LEU A 71 -3.74 10.86 4.64
CA LEU A 71 -2.35 10.56 5.03
C LEU A 71 -2.31 9.59 6.22
N LEU A 72 -1.34 8.67 6.18
CA LEU A 72 -1.12 7.63 7.17
C LEU A 72 -2.29 6.64 7.35
N SER A 73 -3.30 6.68 6.49
CA SER A 73 -4.38 5.70 6.52
C SER A 73 -3.92 4.35 5.96
N TRP A 74 -4.33 3.29 6.65
CA TRP A 74 -4.10 1.91 6.25
C TRP A 74 -5.16 1.45 5.25
N GLN A 75 -4.76 0.56 4.36
CA GLN A 75 -5.64 -0.08 3.40
C GLN A 75 -5.31 -1.56 3.20
N ALA A 76 -6.36 -2.39 3.12
CA ALA A 76 -6.26 -3.81 2.82
C ALA A 76 -5.72 -4.08 1.40
N ALA A 77 -5.18 -5.27 1.19
CA ALA A 77 -4.82 -5.74 -0.15
C ALA A 77 -6.09 -5.94 -1.00
N THR A 78 -5.97 -5.78 -2.32
CA THR A 78 -6.98 -6.22 -3.27
C THR A 78 -7.29 -7.69 -3.02
N SER A 79 -8.56 -8.00 -2.82
CA SER A 79 -8.99 -9.36 -2.55
C SER A 79 -9.31 -10.09 -3.86
N LEU A 80 -8.75 -11.30 -4.00
CA LEU A 80 -9.09 -12.26 -5.04
C LEU A 80 -9.91 -13.37 -4.39
N SER A 81 -11.11 -13.66 -4.91
CA SER A 81 -11.92 -14.76 -4.40
C SER A 81 -11.19 -16.10 -4.57
N GLN A 82 -10.98 -16.82 -3.46
CA GLN A 82 -10.28 -18.12 -3.42
C GLN A 82 -11.07 -19.25 -4.10
N PHE A 83 -12.39 -19.10 -4.25
CA PHE A 83 -13.26 -20.08 -4.86
C PHE A 83 -14.00 -19.48 -6.07
N GLY A 84 -13.64 -19.95 -7.26
CA GLY A 84 -14.49 -19.86 -8.43
C GLY A 84 -15.52 -20.96 -8.41
N GLY A 85 -16.54 -20.81 -7.57
CA GLY A 85 -17.79 -21.56 -7.56
C GLY A 85 -17.74 -23.10 -7.46
N ASN A 86 -18.58 -23.64 -6.57
CA ASN A 86 -19.34 -24.84 -6.89
C ASN A 86 -20.79 -24.56 -6.45
N TYR A 87 -21.54 -23.86 -7.30
CA TYR A 87 -22.97 -23.63 -7.16
C TYR A 87 -23.68 -24.22 -8.39
N PRO A 88 -24.90 -24.75 -8.24
CA PRO A 88 -25.60 -25.49 -9.31
C PRO A 88 -25.78 -24.72 -10.63
N GLU A 89 -25.58 -23.40 -10.61
CA GLU A 89 -25.90 -22.47 -11.70
C GLU A 89 -24.67 -21.70 -12.23
N GLY A 90 -23.47 -21.90 -11.67
CA GLY A 90 -22.23 -21.34 -12.24
C GLY A 90 -21.09 -21.01 -11.26
N SER A 91 -19.94 -20.61 -11.84
CA SER A 91 -18.73 -20.14 -11.13
C SER A 91 -18.22 -18.82 -11.70
N GLY A 92 -17.92 -17.85 -10.83
CA GLY A 92 -17.30 -16.57 -11.19
C GLY A 92 -16.33 -16.09 -10.11
N HIS A 93 -15.36 -15.25 -10.49
CA HIS A 93 -14.43 -14.63 -9.55
C HIS A 93 -14.73 -13.13 -9.47
N ALA A 94 -14.88 -12.62 -8.25
CA ALA A 94 -14.97 -11.19 -7.99
C ALA A 94 -13.61 -10.68 -7.49
N ILE A 95 -13.16 -9.57 -8.05
CA ILE A 95 -11.97 -8.86 -7.58
C ILE A 95 -12.44 -7.48 -7.11
N ALA A 96 -12.33 -7.26 -5.80
CA ALA A 96 -12.69 -6.01 -5.16
C ALA A 96 -11.42 -5.18 -4.90
N ASP A 97 -11.56 -3.85 -4.87
CA ASP A 97 -10.49 -2.92 -4.50
C ASP A 97 -9.26 -2.93 -5.43
N TYR A 98 -9.50 -3.02 -6.75
CA TYR A 98 -8.45 -2.93 -7.76
C TYR A 98 -8.03 -1.49 -8.07
N ASP A 99 -6.78 -1.31 -8.52
CA ASP A 99 -6.23 0.01 -8.85
C ASP A 99 -6.60 0.49 -10.27
N GLY A 100 -6.86 -0.44 -11.20
CA GLY A 100 -7.30 -0.10 -12.55
C GLY A 100 -7.44 -1.31 -13.48
N ILE A 101 -7.97 -1.03 -14.68
CA ILE A 101 -8.21 -2.00 -15.77
C ILE A 101 -7.44 -1.52 -17.01
N SER A 102 -6.59 -2.37 -17.63
CA SER A 102 -5.65 -1.88 -18.67
C SER A 102 -5.86 -2.33 -20.13
N ALA A 103 -6.44 -3.49 -20.46
CA ALA A 103 -6.62 -3.91 -21.88
C ALA A 103 -7.52 -5.16 -22.07
N HIS A 104 -7.71 -5.58 -23.34
CA HIS A 104 -8.29 -6.86 -23.78
C HIS A 104 -7.25 -7.72 -24.53
N GLN A 105 -7.22 -9.05 -24.33
CA GLN A 105 -6.39 -10.01 -25.09
C GLN A 105 -7.29 -10.85 -26.03
N PRO A 106 -7.02 -10.93 -27.36
CA PRO A 106 -7.87 -11.60 -28.34
C PRO A 106 -8.05 -13.13 -28.20
N GLY A 107 -7.32 -13.80 -27.30
CA GLY A 107 -7.26 -15.26 -27.22
C GLY A 107 -7.84 -15.88 -25.95
N PHE A 108 -8.73 -15.19 -25.23
CA PHE A 108 -9.19 -15.61 -23.90
C PHE A 108 -10.72 -15.64 -23.78
N SER A 109 -11.26 -16.72 -23.19
CA SER A 109 -12.70 -17.01 -23.18
C SER A 109 -13.37 -16.67 -21.84
N ARG A 110 -14.61 -16.19 -21.90
CA ARG A 110 -15.54 -16.09 -20.76
C ARG A 110 -16.67 -17.10 -20.93
N PHE A 111 -17.13 -17.70 -19.84
CA PHE A 111 -18.23 -18.66 -19.86
C PHE A 111 -19.52 -17.99 -19.36
N GLN A 112 -20.59 -18.03 -20.15
CA GLN A 112 -21.95 -17.97 -19.61
C GLN A 112 -22.39 -19.40 -19.34
N TYR A 113 -22.98 -19.65 -18.18
CA TYR A 113 -23.58 -20.94 -17.91
C TYR A 113 -25.05 -20.97 -18.39
N THR A 114 -25.37 -22.07 -19.09
CA THR A 114 -26.63 -22.48 -19.75
C THR A 114 -26.92 -22.01 -21.19
N SER A 115 -26.03 -21.27 -21.85
CA SER A 115 -26.05 -21.11 -23.31
C SER A 115 -24.64 -20.89 -23.86
N ASN A 116 -24.49 -21.10 -25.18
CA ASN A 116 -23.24 -20.97 -25.93
C ASN A 116 -22.50 -19.68 -25.54
N SER A 117 -21.16 -19.70 -25.53
CA SER A 117 -20.34 -18.51 -25.34
C SER A 117 -20.82 -17.36 -26.22
N VAL A 118 -21.07 -16.19 -25.63
CA VAL A 118 -21.57 -14.97 -26.32
C VAL A 118 -20.45 -14.01 -26.73
N GLY A 119 -19.17 -14.41 -26.64
CA GLY A 119 -18.03 -13.64 -27.14
C GLY A 119 -16.89 -13.42 -26.14
N ASP A 120 -15.92 -12.60 -26.54
CA ASP A 120 -14.62 -12.45 -25.88
C ASP A 120 -14.66 -11.61 -24.58
N GLY A 121 -13.66 -11.81 -23.72
CA GLY A 121 -13.35 -10.78 -22.74
C GLY A 121 -12.14 -11.04 -21.84
N VAL A 122 -11.32 -10.00 -21.65
CA VAL A 122 -10.28 -9.89 -20.61
C VAL A 122 -10.50 -8.64 -19.77
N ASN A 123 -10.13 -8.74 -18.50
CA ASN A 123 -9.95 -7.60 -17.62
C ASN A 123 -8.55 -7.73 -17.00
N PHE A 124 -7.61 -6.89 -17.43
CA PHE A 124 -6.30 -6.81 -16.76
C PHE A 124 -6.46 -5.97 -15.50
N ILE A 125 -6.54 -6.64 -14.36
CA ILE A 125 -6.81 -5.99 -13.10
C ILE A 125 -5.49 -5.73 -12.38
N ALA A 126 -5.17 -4.46 -12.14
CA ALA A 126 -4.07 -4.09 -11.27
C ALA A 126 -4.47 -4.35 -9.81
N VAL A 127 -3.69 -5.21 -9.13
CA VAL A 127 -3.88 -5.51 -7.71
C VAL A 127 -2.94 -4.64 -6.87
N ARG A 128 -3.46 -4.09 -5.78
CA ARG A 128 -2.64 -3.40 -4.77
C ARG A 128 -2.35 -4.32 -3.59
N PRO A 129 -1.10 -4.32 -3.08
CA PRO A 129 -0.82 -4.92 -1.78
C PRO A 129 -1.46 -4.09 -0.67
N ARG A 130 -1.54 -4.68 0.53
CA ARG A 130 -1.87 -3.93 1.75
C ARG A 130 -0.86 -2.78 1.91
N ASN A 131 -1.35 -1.58 2.18
CA ASN A 131 -0.53 -0.38 2.09
C ASN A 131 -0.95 0.71 3.06
N ILE A 132 -0.05 1.68 3.24
CA ILE A 132 -0.25 2.88 4.04
C ILE A 132 0.21 4.10 3.23
N ALA A 133 -0.58 5.18 3.28
CA ALA A 133 -0.34 6.39 2.51
C ALA A 133 0.70 7.30 3.17
N PHE A 134 1.76 7.66 2.45
CA PHE A 134 2.80 8.58 2.91
C PHE A 134 3.06 9.72 1.92
N ASN A 135 3.48 10.86 2.46
CA ASN A 135 4.01 11.96 1.65
C ASN A 135 5.41 11.63 1.13
N PHE A 136 5.64 11.85 -0.17
CA PHE A 136 6.95 11.71 -0.77
C PHE A 136 7.56 13.10 -1.02
N LEU A 137 8.28 13.60 -0.01
CA LEU A 137 8.77 14.99 0.01
C LEU A 137 10.25 15.07 -0.32
N VAL A 138 10.59 15.99 -1.23
CA VAL A 138 11.97 16.42 -1.47
C VAL A 138 12.21 17.71 -0.68
N ARG A 139 13.29 17.74 0.10
CA ARG A 139 13.70 18.96 0.80
C ARG A 139 14.30 19.92 -0.23
N ALA A 140 13.60 21.02 -0.51
CA ALA A 140 14.05 22.02 -1.47
C ALA A 140 15.05 23.05 -0.87
N LYS A 141 15.04 23.23 0.45
CA LYS A 141 15.94 24.10 1.22
C LYS A 141 16.01 23.66 2.67
#